data_AF-A0A3M7IV23-F1
#
_entry.id   AF-A0A3M7IV23-F1
#
_cell.length_a   1.000
_cell.length_b   1.000
_cell.length_c   1.000
_cell.angle_alpha   90.00
_cell.angle_beta   90.00
_cell.angle_gamma   90.00
#
_symmetry.space_group_name_H-M   'P 1'
#
loop_
_entity.id
_entity.type
_entity.pdbx_description
1 polymer ?
#
loop_
_entity_poly.entity_id
_entity_poly.type
_entity_poly.pdbx_seq_one_letter_code
_entity_poly.pdbx_strand_id
1 'polypeptide(L)'
;MATRALRVAEILNDYRNILDYLSAIRANPSAEEYNEDGYVVLRKCVTQAQALLSHPFRTQGGSRGDEEINKAHLRRIISDAAVRRFKAQKLYLQATAALRWINSRNAILQGQRAHVGHAPALQQIRNTLCAN
;
A
#
# COMPACT_ATOMS: atom_id res chain seq x y z
N MET A 1 2.13 26.52 19.05
CA MET A 1 2.01 26.06 17.64
C MET A 1 2.82 24.80 17.30
N ALA A 2 3.59 24.20 18.23
CA ALA A 2 4.45 23.04 17.94
C ALA A 2 3.73 21.70 17.67
N THR A 3 2.54 21.47 18.25
CA THR A 3 1.85 20.16 18.21
C THR A 3 1.31 19.77 16.83
N ARG A 4 0.91 20.75 16.00
CA ARG A 4 0.30 20.47 14.67
C ARG A 4 1.34 20.22 13.58
N ALA A 5 2.48 20.92 13.61
CA ALA A 5 3.59 20.68 12.69
C ALA A 5 4.26 19.33 12.95
N LEU A 6 4.44 18.97 14.23
CA LEU A 6 4.92 17.64 14.63
C LEU A 6 4.01 16.53 14.06
N ARG A 7 2.69 16.73 14.14
CA ARG A 7 1.70 15.78 13.60
C ARG A 7 1.80 15.58 12.09
N VAL A 8 2.08 16.63 11.31
CA VAL A 8 2.25 16.52 9.86
C VAL A 8 3.54 15.76 9.54
N ALA A 9 4.64 16.07 10.23
CA ALA A 9 5.91 15.37 10.03
C ALA A 9 5.79 13.87 10.33
N GLU A 10 5.12 13.48 11.43
CA GLU A 10 4.81 12.10 11.77
C GLU A 10 3.99 11.40 10.67
N ILE A 11 2.91 12.03 10.20
CA ILE A 11 2.06 11.48 9.14
C ILE A 11 2.84 11.25 7.85
N LEU A 12 3.69 12.21 7.46
CA LEU A 12 4.51 12.11 6.26
C LEU A 12 5.65 11.10 6.39
N ASN A 13 6.18 10.91 7.61
CA ASN A 13 7.18 9.88 7.89
C ASN A 13 6.57 8.48 7.76
N ASP A 14 5.42 8.26 8.41
CA ASP A 14 4.70 6.99 8.32
C ASP A 14 4.28 6.68 6.87
N TYR A 15 3.80 7.68 6.14
CA TYR A 15 3.50 7.55 4.71
C TYR A 15 4.72 7.10 3.90
N ARG A 16 5.89 7.74 4.11
CA ARG A 16 7.13 7.38 3.41
C ARG A 16 7.57 5.96 3.74
N ASN A 17 7.60 5.59 5.02
CA ASN A 17 7.98 4.25 5.47
C ASN A 17 7.14 3.14 4.80
N ILE A 18 5.83 3.38 4.66
CA ILE A 18 4.93 2.43 3.99
C ILE A 18 5.26 2.31 2.50
N LEU A 19 5.49 3.44 1.82
CA LEU A 19 5.82 3.42 0.40
C LEU A 19 7.18 2.80 0.12
N ASP A 20 8.17 3.07 0.97
CA ASP A 20 9.50 2.46 0.88
C ASP A 20 9.39 0.94 1.04
N TYR A 21 8.67 0.47 2.07
CA TYR A 21 8.37 -0.96 2.25
C TYR A 21 7.70 -1.56 1.01
N LEU A 22 6.61 -0.96 0.53
CA LEU A 22 5.85 -1.46 -0.63
C LEU A 22 6.71 -1.50 -1.90
N SER A 23 7.53 -0.48 -2.13
CA SER A 23 8.38 -0.38 -3.32
C SER A 23 9.55 -1.36 -3.30
N ALA A 24 9.99 -1.79 -2.11
CA ALA A 24 11.04 -2.79 -1.93
C ALA A 24 10.55 -4.23 -2.17
N ILE A 25 9.23 -4.47 -2.22
CA ILE A 25 8.69 -5.80 -2.46
C ILE A 25 9.07 -6.26 -3.88
N ARG A 26 9.83 -7.36 -3.94
CA ARG A 26 10.16 -8.05 -5.20
C ARG A 26 9.31 -9.30 -5.32
N ALA A 27 8.19 -9.20 -6.02
CA ALA A 27 7.45 -10.37 -6.46
C ALA A 27 8.08 -10.88 -7.76
N ASN A 28 8.67 -12.07 -7.74
CA ASN A 28 9.26 -12.70 -8.92
C ASN A 28 8.45 -13.96 -9.32
N PRO A 29 7.19 -13.81 -9.76
CA PRO A 29 6.37 -14.95 -10.17
C PRO A 29 6.98 -15.63 -11.40
N SER A 30 6.81 -16.94 -11.49
CA SER A 30 7.02 -17.64 -12.77
C SER A 30 5.96 -17.22 -13.80
N ALA A 31 6.17 -17.56 -15.08
CA ALA A 31 5.20 -17.27 -16.14
C ALA A 31 3.83 -17.92 -15.86
N GLU A 32 3.81 -19.10 -15.26
CA GLU A 32 2.59 -19.83 -14.88
C GLU A 32 1.84 -19.14 -13.72
N GLU A 33 2.56 -18.44 -12.85
CA GLU A 33 2.00 -17.77 -11.67
C GLU A 33 1.67 -16.30 -11.89
N TYR A 34 2.07 -15.74 -13.03
CA TYR A 34 1.93 -14.31 -13.31
C TYR A 34 0.48 -13.83 -13.19
N ASN A 35 -0.49 -14.66 -13.58
CA ASN A 35 -1.91 -14.33 -13.58
C ASN A 35 -2.67 -14.77 -12.32
N GLU A 36 -1.96 -15.36 -11.35
CA GLU A 36 -2.56 -15.78 -10.09
C GLU A 36 -2.93 -14.57 -9.22
N ASP A 37 -4.09 -14.64 -8.55
CA ASP A 37 -4.75 -13.47 -7.95
C ASP A 37 -3.82 -12.69 -6.99
N GLY A 38 -3.10 -13.39 -6.11
CA GLY A 38 -2.19 -12.74 -5.16
C GLY A 38 -1.06 -11.98 -5.86
N TYR A 39 -0.48 -12.54 -6.92
CA TYR A 39 0.57 -11.86 -7.67
C TYR A 39 0.04 -10.66 -8.46
N VAL A 40 -1.17 -10.74 -9.01
CA VAL A 40 -1.84 -9.60 -9.67
C VAL A 40 -2.08 -8.46 -8.67
N VAL A 41 -2.65 -8.75 -7.50
CA VAL A 41 -2.89 -7.76 -6.45
C VAL A 41 -1.58 -7.14 -5.97
N LEU A 42 -0.55 -7.96 -5.74
CA LEU A 42 0.74 -7.49 -5.26
C LEU A 42 1.41 -6.55 -6.27
N ARG A 43 1.45 -6.91 -7.55
CA ARG A 43 1.99 -6.04 -8.61
C ARG A 43 1.25 -4.71 -8.68
N LYS A 44 -0.08 -4.74 -8.60
CA LYS A 44 -0.89 -3.52 -8.57
C LYS A 44 -0.53 -2.62 -7.38
N CYS A 45 -0.33 -3.19 -6.20
CA CYS A 45 0.08 -2.43 -5.01
C CYS A 45 1.46 -1.78 -5.20
N VAL A 46 2.43 -2.53 -5.74
CA VAL A 46 3.78 -2.02 -6.03
C VAL A 46 3.75 -0.89 -7.05
N THR A 47 3.05 -1.07 -8.18
CA THR A 47 2.89 -0.01 -9.20
C THR A 47 2.24 1.24 -8.61
N GLN A 48 1.20 1.07 -7.79
CA GLN A 48 0.54 2.20 -7.13
C GLN A 48 1.45 2.91 -6.12
N ALA A 49 2.26 2.17 -5.36
CA ALA A 49 3.25 2.75 -4.46
C ALA A 49 4.31 3.56 -5.22
N GLN A 50 4.82 3.03 -6.34
CA GLN A 50 5.77 3.73 -7.21
C GLN A 50 5.17 5.02 -7.79
N ALA A 51 3.92 4.99 -8.25
CA ALA A 51 3.22 6.18 -8.74
C ALA A 51 3.01 7.25 -7.65
N LEU A 52 2.85 6.83 -6.39
CA LEU A 52 2.76 7.74 -5.24
C LEU A 52 4.13 8.34 -4.87
N LEU A 53 5.22 7.59 -5.03
CA LEU A 53 6.59 8.09 -4.84
C LEU A 53 6.97 9.12 -5.93
N SER A 54 6.52 8.93 -7.17
CA SER A 54 6.80 9.87 -8.27
C SER A 54 6.05 11.21 -8.14
N HIS A 55 5.02 11.28 -7.28
CA HIS A 55 4.22 12.50 -7.04
C HIS A 55 4.38 12.98 -5.58
N PRO A 56 5.54 13.60 -5.24
CA PRO A 56 5.84 14.01 -3.89
C PRO A 56 4.84 15.05 -3.35
N PHE A 57 4.59 14.98 -2.05
CA PHE A 57 3.74 15.92 -1.34
C PHE A 57 4.34 17.34 -1.42
N ARG A 58 3.62 18.28 -2.03
CA ARG A 58 4.03 19.69 -2.15
C ARG A 58 3.24 20.53 -1.15
N THR A 59 3.90 21.01 -0.10
CA THR A 59 3.37 22.12 0.71
C THR A 59 3.63 23.40 -0.06
N GLN A 60 2.59 24.02 -0.65
CA GLN A 60 2.76 25.38 -1.17
C GLN A 60 3.07 26.30 0.02
N GLY A 61 4.10 27.14 -0.05
CA GLY A 61 4.46 28.03 1.06
C GLY A 61 3.33 29.02 1.34
N GLY A 62 2.95 29.20 2.61
CA GLY A 62 1.96 30.21 3.00
C GLY A 62 2.47 31.61 2.66
N SER A 63 1.65 32.40 1.96
CA SER A 63 1.97 33.82 1.71
C SER A 63 1.99 34.58 3.03
N ARG A 64 2.92 35.54 3.17
CA ARG A 64 3.05 36.41 4.34
C ARG A 64 1.89 37.41 4.35
N GLY A 65 0.71 36.95 4.79
CA GLY A 65 -0.47 37.79 4.92
C GLY A 65 -1.66 36.95 5.38
N ASP A 66 -2.22 37.36 6.52
CA ASP A 66 -3.43 36.84 7.16
C ASP A 66 -3.29 35.51 7.95
N GLU A 67 -3.52 35.58 9.26
CA GLU A 67 -3.43 34.43 10.18
C GLU A 67 -4.52 33.39 9.89
N GLU A 68 -5.70 33.82 9.45
CA GLU A 68 -6.80 32.91 9.11
C GLU A 68 -6.53 32.16 7.79
N ILE A 69 -5.86 32.80 6.82
CA ILE A 69 -5.37 32.14 5.60
C ILE A 69 -4.33 31.07 5.96
N ASN A 70 -3.39 31.40 6.85
CA ASN A 70 -2.37 30.45 7.30
C ASN A 70 -2.97 29.24 8.02
N LYS A 71 -3.99 29.45 8.85
CA LYS A 71 -4.71 28.39 9.56
C LYS A 71 -5.53 27.51 8.62
N ALA A 72 -6.24 28.09 7.65
CA ALA A 72 -6.97 27.34 6.63
C ALA A 72 -6.01 26.51 5.75
N HIS A 73 -4.88 27.11 5.37
CA HIS A 73 -3.83 26.43 4.62
C HIS A 73 -3.22 25.25 5.40
N LEU A 74 -2.91 25.43 6.70
CA LEU A 74 -2.42 24.36 7.56
C LEU A 74 -3.42 23.21 7.70
N ARG A 75 -4.73 23.50 7.85
CA ARG A 75 -5.78 22.48 7.88
C ARG A 75 -5.80 21.66 6.60
N ARG A 76 -5.70 22.32 5.43
CA ARG A 76 -5.64 21.65 4.12
C ARG A 76 -4.43 20.70 4.00
N ILE A 77 -3.26 21.15 4.44
CA ILE A 77 -2.03 20.34 4.47
C ILE A 77 -2.23 19.07 5.33
N ILE A 78 -2.79 19.22 6.54
CA ILE A 78 -3.05 18.09 7.44
C ILE A 78 -4.02 17.10 6.80
N SER A 79 -5.10 17.59 6.19
CA SER A 79 -6.09 16.74 5.53
C SER A 79 -5.49 15.97 4.34
N ASP A 80 -4.72 16.62 3.48
CA ASP A 80 -4.08 15.95 2.33
C ASP A 80 -3.06 14.90 2.79
N ALA A 81 -2.25 15.22 3.80
CA ALA A 81 -1.31 14.27 4.39
C ALA A 81 -2.03 13.05 4.98
N ALA A 82 -3.15 13.25 5.70
CA ALA A 82 -3.95 12.16 6.26
C ALA A 82 -4.55 11.26 5.17
N VAL A 83 -5.09 11.84 4.09
CA VAL A 83 -5.63 11.09 2.95
C VAL A 83 -4.54 10.24 2.28
N ARG A 84 -3.34 10.81 2.08
CA ARG A 84 -2.19 10.08 1.51
C ARG A 84 -1.76 8.91 2.38
N ARG A 85 -1.64 9.12 3.69
CA ARG A 85 -1.35 8.06 4.67
C ARG A 85 -2.41 6.96 4.61
N PHE A 86 -3.69 7.31 4.58
CA PHE A 86 -4.78 6.33 4.51
C PHE A 86 -4.70 5.49 3.22
N LYS A 87 -4.43 6.12 2.08
CA LYS A 87 -4.20 5.41 0.81
C LYS A 87 -3.02 4.45 0.91
N ALA A 88 -1.88 4.89 1.43
CA ALA A 88 -0.71 4.03 1.62
C ALA A 88 -0.99 2.85 2.56
N GLN A 89 -1.70 3.09 3.66
CA GLN A 89 -2.14 2.03 4.58
C GLN A 89 -3.05 1.00 3.90
N LYS A 90 -3.99 1.44 3.05
CA LYS A 90 -4.82 0.53 2.26
C LYS A 90 -3.97 -0.36 1.35
N LEU A 91 -2.99 0.23 0.63
CA LEU A 91 -2.06 -0.53 -0.21
C LEU A 91 -1.24 -1.54 0.60
N TYR A 92 -0.76 -1.13 1.78
CA TYR A 92 -0.03 -2.01 2.69
C TYR A 92 -0.85 -3.23 3.11
N LEU A 93 -2.11 -3.03 3.51
CA LEU A 93 -2.99 -4.13 3.89
C LEU A 93 -3.26 -5.08 2.72
N GLN A 94 -3.50 -4.53 1.52
CA GLN A 94 -3.70 -5.31 0.30
C GLN A 94 -2.45 -6.12 -0.08
N ALA A 95 -1.27 -5.50 -0.04
CA ALA A 95 0.00 -6.17 -0.30
C ALA A 95 0.28 -7.28 0.72
N THR A 96 0.00 -7.04 2.00
CA THR A 96 0.17 -8.04 3.06
C THR A 96 -0.80 -9.21 2.88
N ALA A 97 -2.06 -8.95 2.52
CA ALA A 97 -3.02 -10.00 2.19
C ALA A 97 -2.56 -10.84 0.99
N ALA A 98 -2.06 -10.19 -0.07
CA ALA A 98 -1.50 -10.86 -1.24
C ALA A 98 -0.26 -11.72 -0.90
N LEU A 99 0.68 -11.20 -0.09
CA LEU A 99 1.84 -11.96 0.36
C LEU A 99 1.45 -13.18 1.20
N ARG A 100 0.48 -13.03 2.11
CA ARG A 100 -0.06 -14.16 2.87
C ARG A 100 -0.67 -15.21 1.95
N TRP A 101 -1.44 -14.77 0.96
CA TRP A 101 -2.03 -15.67 -0.04
C TRP A 101 -0.96 -16.43 -0.83
N ILE A 102 0.08 -15.75 -1.32
CA ILE A 102 1.20 -16.36 -2.07
C ILE A 102 1.89 -17.41 -1.20
N ASN A 103 2.20 -17.08 0.05
CA ASN A 103 2.83 -18.02 0.98
C ASN A 103 1.95 -19.26 1.23
N SER A 104 0.64 -19.07 1.43
CA SER A 104 -0.29 -20.18 1.59
C SER A 104 -0.40 -21.04 0.33
N ARG A 105 -0.43 -20.43 -0.86
CA ARG A 105 -0.42 -21.16 -2.13
C ARG A 105 0.85 -22.00 -2.27
N ASN A 106 2.02 -21.43 -1.97
CA ASN A 106 3.29 -22.14 -2.03
C ASN A 106 3.33 -23.31 -1.02
N ALA A 107 2.75 -23.14 0.17
CA ALA A 107 2.64 -24.20 1.17
C ALA A 107 1.69 -25.33 0.75
N ILE A 108 0.59 -25.01 0.05
CA ILE A 108 -0.34 -26.02 -0.50
C ILE A 108 0.33 -26.79 -1.64
N LEU A 109 0.99 -26.08 -2.55
CA LEU A 109 1.57 -26.69 -3.75
C LEU A 109 2.88 -27.42 -3.48
N GLN A 110 3.65 -27.00 -2.47
CA GLN A 110 4.94 -27.63 -2.10
C GLN A 110 5.90 -27.77 -3.30
N GLY A 111 5.86 -26.82 -4.25
CA GLY A 111 6.66 -26.84 -5.48
C GLY A 111 6.06 -27.68 -6.62
N GLN A 112 4.94 -28.35 -6.41
CA GLN A 112 4.19 -29.05 -7.46
C GLN A 112 3.31 -28.07 -8.25
N ARG A 113 2.97 -28.45 -9.48
CA ARG A 113 1.93 -27.73 -10.24
C ARG A 113 0.56 -27.94 -9.60
N ALA A 114 -0.30 -26.92 -9.68
CA ALA A 114 -1.67 -27.03 -9.24
C ALA A 114 -2.40 -28.14 -10.03
N HIS A 115 -3.13 -29.00 -9.31
CA HIS A 115 -3.92 -30.08 -9.89
C HIS A 115 -5.23 -30.24 -9.12
N VAL A 116 -6.12 -31.13 -9.59
CA VAL A 116 -7.49 -31.29 -9.04
C VAL A 116 -7.49 -31.53 -7.53
N GLY A 117 -6.55 -32.32 -6.99
CA GLY A 117 -6.42 -32.52 -5.54
C GLY A 117 -6.13 -31.26 -4.71
N HIS A 118 -5.54 -30.21 -5.30
CA HIS A 118 -5.26 -28.94 -4.62
C HIS A 118 -6.44 -27.95 -4.72
N ALA A 119 -7.37 -28.17 -5.65
CA ALA A 119 -8.47 -27.26 -5.94
C ALA A 119 -9.26 -26.78 -4.70
N PRO A 120 -9.68 -27.66 -3.76
CA PRO A 120 -10.43 -27.19 -2.59
C PRO A 120 -9.60 -26.27 -1.68
N ALA A 121 -8.33 -26.60 -1.43
CA ALA A 121 -7.44 -25.79 -0.61
C ALA A 121 -7.10 -24.44 -1.27
N LEU A 122 -6.86 -24.44 -2.58
CA LEU A 122 -6.62 -23.22 -3.36
C LEU A 122 -7.85 -22.31 -3.38
N GLN A 123 -9.05 -22.87 -3.47
CA GLN A 123 -10.28 -22.10 -3.41
C GLN A 123 -10.49 -21.46 -2.02
N GLN A 124 -10.16 -22.17 -0.95
CA GLN A 124 -10.25 -21.63 0.41
C GLN A 124 -9.36 -20.39 0.59
N ILE A 125 -8.09 -20.45 0.14
CA ILE A 125 -7.21 -19.28 0.25
C ILE A 125 -7.64 -18.16 -0.70
N ARG A 126 -8.20 -18.46 -1.87
CA ARG A 126 -8.78 -17.43 -2.76
C ARG A 126 -9.87 -16.62 -2.05
N ASN A 127 -10.73 -17.29 -1.28
CA ASN A 127 -11.77 -16.62 -0.52
C ASN A 127 -11.21 -15.68 0.56
N THR A 128 -10.08 -16.04 1.21
CA THR A 128 -9.46 -15.17 2.23
C THR A 128 -8.81 -13.93 1.64
N LEU A 129 -8.39 -13.98 0.38
CA LEU A 129 -7.89 -12.80 -0.34
C LEU A 129 -9.02 -11.81 -0.65
N CYS A 130 -10.18 -12.31 -1.08
CA CYS A 130 -11.35 -11.49 -1.45
C CYS A 130 -12.12 -10.91 -0.24
N ALA A 131 -11.91 -11.41 0.97
CA ALA A 131 -12.64 -11.00 2.16
C ALA A 131 -12.16 -9.69 2.81
N ASN A 132 -11.24 -8.94 2.19
CA ASN A 132 -10.66 -7.68 2.71
C ASN A 132 -10.98 -6.45 1.86
#